data_AF-A0A9E0LTS7-F1
#
_entry.id   AF-A0A9E0LTS7-F1
#
_cell.length_a   1.000
_cell.length_b   1.000
_cell.length_c   1.000
_cell.angle_alpha   90.00
_cell.angle_beta   90.00
_cell.angle_gamma   90.00
#
_symmetry.space_group_name_H-M   'P 1'
#
loop_
_entity.id
_entity.type
_entity.pdbx_description
1 polymer ?
#
loop_
_entity_poly.entity_id
_entity_poly.type
_entity_poly.pdbx_seq_one_letter_code
_entity_poly.pdbx_strand_id
1 'polypeptide(L)'
;MPLFNGFPVYSDYSVVVDSIGLSIDFIGVLTLAVGIILSLSIYLSSFFTKSKRPISSYSFLRFNLGRTILLGLEFFVAGDIIRSIATPPTFNSVLILAIIVAIRAFLSWEFEKRTEAYNVLNSKDIQKE
;
A
#
# COMPACT_ATOMS: atom_id res chain seq x y z
N MET A 1 -28.36 -47.28 7.43
CA MET A 1 -28.55 -45.83 7.67
C MET A 1 -27.30 -45.29 8.37
N PRO A 2 -26.51 -44.40 7.74
CA PRO A 2 -25.53 -43.58 8.46
C PRO A 2 -26.08 -42.16 8.64
N LEU A 3 -26.20 -41.72 9.89
CA LEU A 3 -26.48 -40.33 10.25
C LEU A 3 -25.16 -39.54 10.18
N PHE A 4 -24.79 -39.11 8.98
CA PHE A 4 -23.75 -38.11 8.77
C PHE A 4 -24.32 -36.74 9.18
N ASN A 5 -24.23 -36.41 10.46
CA ASN A 5 -24.35 -35.02 10.90
C ASN A 5 -23.04 -34.30 10.54
N GLY A 6 -22.99 -33.76 9.32
CA GLY A 6 -22.02 -32.75 8.95
C GLY A 6 -22.30 -31.48 9.75
N PHE A 7 -21.43 -31.17 10.71
CA PHE A 7 -21.54 -29.96 11.52
C PHE A 7 -21.45 -28.69 10.65
N PRO A 8 -22.42 -27.76 10.69
CA PRO A 8 -22.38 -26.49 9.97
C PRO A 8 -21.59 -25.43 10.78
N VAL A 9 -20.37 -25.76 11.22
CA VAL A 9 -19.51 -24.79 11.95
C VAL A 9 -18.76 -23.89 10.97
N TYR A 10 -18.75 -24.23 9.67
CA TYR A 10 -17.95 -23.52 8.67
C TYR A 10 -18.46 -22.11 8.29
N SER A 11 -19.75 -21.85 8.39
CA SER A 11 -20.33 -20.59 7.90
C SER A 11 -20.08 -19.40 8.82
N ASP A 12 -20.11 -19.58 10.15
CA ASP A 12 -20.01 -18.47 11.10
C ASP A 12 -18.58 -17.90 11.19
N TYR A 13 -17.57 -18.77 11.20
CA TYR A 13 -16.19 -18.30 11.31
C TYR A 13 -15.77 -17.53 10.04
N SER A 14 -16.21 -17.96 8.86
CA SER A 14 -15.83 -17.32 7.60
C SER A 14 -16.42 -15.93 7.49
N VAL A 15 -17.65 -15.73 8.00
CA VAL A 15 -18.33 -14.41 7.97
C VAL A 15 -17.60 -13.39 8.84
N VAL A 16 -17.16 -13.80 10.05
CA VAL A 16 -16.42 -12.92 10.96
C VAL A 16 -15.07 -12.53 10.36
N VAL A 17 -14.33 -13.51 9.84
CA VAL A 17 -13.00 -13.29 9.24
C VAL A 17 -13.11 -12.43 7.99
N ASP A 18 -14.10 -12.66 7.13
CA ASP A 18 -14.33 -11.88 5.91
C ASP A 18 -14.69 -10.42 6.25
N SER A 19 -15.49 -10.20 7.30
CA SER A 19 -15.85 -8.86 7.80
C SER A 19 -14.63 -8.10 8.34
N ILE A 20 -13.73 -8.80 9.04
CA ILE A 20 -12.47 -8.21 9.51
C ILE A 20 -11.58 -7.85 8.31
N GLY A 21 -11.41 -8.76 7.35
CA GLY A 21 -10.64 -8.51 6.13
C GLY A 21 -11.15 -7.29 5.37
N LEU A 22 -12.48 -7.20 5.16
CA LEU A 22 -13.13 -6.03 4.54
C LEU A 22 -12.90 -4.74 5.32
N SER A 23 -12.94 -4.78 6.65
CA SER A 23 -12.70 -3.60 7.48
C SER A 23 -11.26 -3.10 7.32
N ILE A 24 -10.29 -4.01 7.28
CA ILE A 24 -8.88 -3.68 7.07
C ILE A 24 -8.65 -3.12 5.67
N ASP A 25 -9.24 -3.75 4.65
CA ASP A 25 -9.17 -3.24 3.27
C ASP A 25 -9.76 -1.83 3.18
N PHE A 26 -10.89 -1.58 3.83
CA PHE A 26 -11.48 -0.26 3.88
C PHE A 26 -10.55 0.78 4.52
N ILE A 27 -9.85 0.44 5.61
CA ILE A 27 -8.84 1.31 6.23
C ILE A 27 -7.67 1.57 5.27
N GLY A 28 -7.23 0.55 4.53
CA GLY A 28 -6.20 0.68 3.49
C GLY A 28 -6.61 1.66 2.39
N VAL A 29 -7.83 1.50 1.85
CA VAL A 29 -8.40 2.42 0.84
C VAL A 29 -8.51 3.83 1.40
N LEU A 30 -9.01 3.99 2.61
CA LEU A 30 -9.19 5.30 3.25
C LEU A 30 -7.84 6.00 3.45
N THR A 31 -6.84 5.26 3.94
CA THR A 31 -5.48 5.77 4.15
C THR A 31 -4.86 6.26 2.83
N LEU A 32 -5.00 5.47 1.75
CA LEU A 32 -4.56 5.85 0.42
C LEU A 32 -5.27 7.10 -0.08
N ALA A 33 -6.60 7.12 -0.02
CA ALA A 33 -7.40 8.24 -0.48
C ALA A 33 -7.03 9.54 0.24
N VAL A 34 -6.98 9.51 1.58
CA VAL A 34 -6.64 10.69 2.40
C VAL A 34 -5.24 11.17 2.09
N GLY A 35 -4.23 10.31 2.09
CA GLY A 35 -2.86 10.74 1.86
C GLY A 35 -2.60 11.25 0.43
N ILE A 36 -3.28 10.69 -0.58
CA ILE A 36 -3.25 11.19 -1.95
C ILE A 36 -3.90 12.58 -2.02
N ILE A 37 -5.09 12.75 -1.44
CA ILE A 37 -5.81 14.03 -1.43
C ILE A 37 -4.98 15.10 -0.74
N LEU A 38 -4.46 14.83 0.46
CA LEU A 38 -3.65 15.79 1.21
C LEU A 38 -2.38 16.18 0.44
N SER A 39 -1.65 15.19 -0.10
CA SER A 39 -0.42 15.45 -0.85
C SER A 39 -0.69 16.29 -2.10
N LEU A 40 -1.79 16.00 -2.81
CA LEU A 40 -2.19 16.75 -4.00
C LEU A 40 -2.66 18.17 -3.65
N SER A 41 -3.45 18.34 -2.58
CA SER A 41 -3.91 19.65 -2.10
C SER A 41 -2.74 20.56 -1.73
N ILE A 42 -1.71 20.04 -1.04
CA ILE A 42 -0.50 20.78 -0.70
C ILE A 42 0.29 21.16 -1.96
N TYR A 43 0.41 20.22 -2.91
CA TYR A 43 1.11 20.49 -4.18
C TYR A 43 0.40 21.58 -5.00
N LEU A 44 -0.93 21.50 -5.15
CA LEU A 44 -1.72 22.50 -5.87
C LEU A 44 -1.65 23.88 -5.20
N SER A 45 -1.82 23.95 -3.87
CA SER A 45 -1.72 25.22 -3.15
C SER A 45 -0.32 25.85 -3.25
N SER A 46 0.73 25.04 -3.26
CA SER A 46 2.10 25.49 -3.55
C SER A 46 2.31 25.95 -4.99
N PHE A 47 1.47 25.55 -5.94
CA PHE A 47 1.54 26.00 -7.34
C PHE A 47 0.87 27.38 -7.54
N PHE A 48 -0.26 27.62 -6.86
CA PHE A 48 -0.94 28.92 -6.91
C PHE A 48 -0.21 30.02 -6.13
N THR A 49 0.44 29.65 -5.03
CA THR A 49 1.32 30.56 -4.29
C THR A 49 2.65 30.56 -5.03
N LYS A 50 3.01 31.64 -5.77
CA LYS A 50 4.24 31.77 -6.61
C LYS A 50 5.56 31.63 -5.81
N SER A 51 5.76 30.54 -5.08
CA SER A 51 6.94 30.26 -4.30
C SER A 51 8.04 29.76 -5.24
N LYS A 52 9.20 30.43 -5.24
CA LYS A 52 10.27 30.29 -6.24
C LYS A 52 11.06 28.97 -6.18
N ARG A 53 10.51 27.86 -5.69
CA ARG A 53 11.21 26.55 -5.63
C ARG A 53 10.32 25.38 -6.07
N PRO A 54 10.00 25.25 -7.36
CA PRO A 54 9.18 24.14 -7.89
C PRO A 54 9.81 22.76 -7.70
N ILE A 55 11.15 22.69 -7.63
CA ILE A 55 11.91 21.42 -7.50
C ILE A 55 11.64 20.75 -6.13
N SER A 56 11.45 21.51 -5.05
CA SER A 56 11.16 20.92 -3.73
C SER A 56 9.73 20.41 -3.62
N SER A 57 8.75 21.05 -4.27
CA SER A 57 7.33 20.66 -4.14
C SER A 57 7.02 19.33 -4.83
N TYR A 58 7.66 19.04 -5.97
CA TYR A 58 7.51 17.74 -6.64
C TYR A 58 8.18 16.60 -5.86
N SER A 59 9.39 16.83 -5.34
CA SER A 59 10.07 15.85 -4.48
C SER A 59 9.27 15.55 -3.21
N PHE A 60 8.71 16.59 -2.59
CA PHE A 60 7.82 16.45 -1.43
C PHE A 60 6.55 15.67 -1.76
N LEU A 61 5.88 15.99 -2.86
CA LEU A 61 4.71 15.24 -3.34
C LEU A 61 5.05 13.75 -3.51
N ARG A 62 6.14 13.45 -4.21
CA ARG A 62 6.56 12.07 -4.50
C ARG A 62 6.93 11.29 -3.23
N PHE A 63 7.59 11.93 -2.28
CA PHE A 63 7.95 11.34 -1.00
C PHE A 63 6.72 11.00 -0.15
N ASN A 64 5.77 11.94 -0.01
CA ASN A 64 4.55 11.71 0.77
C ASN A 64 3.65 10.67 0.12
N LEU A 65 3.48 10.73 -1.21
CA LEU A 65 2.75 9.70 -1.95
C LEU A 65 3.38 8.32 -1.76
N GLY A 66 4.70 8.21 -1.84
CA GLY A 66 5.41 6.95 -1.60
C GLY A 66 5.13 6.37 -0.21
N ARG A 67 5.16 7.22 0.83
CA ARG A 67 4.85 6.82 2.21
C ARG A 67 3.39 6.40 2.40
N THR A 68 2.44 7.18 1.86
CA THR A 68 1.01 6.85 1.91
C THR A 68 0.72 5.54 1.20
N ILE A 69 1.31 5.34 0.02
CA ILE A 69 1.13 4.10 -0.76
C ILE A 69 1.68 2.91 0.01
N LEU A 70 2.89 3.03 0.59
CA LEU A 70 3.49 1.97 1.38
C LEU A 70 2.60 1.56 2.56
N LEU A 71 2.08 2.54 3.31
CA LEU A 71 1.21 2.29 4.46
C LEU A 71 -0.13 1.66 4.04
N GLY A 72 -0.78 2.17 3.01
CA GLY A 72 -2.03 1.61 2.49
C GLY A 72 -1.88 0.15 2.04
N LEU A 73 -0.74 -0.18 1.43
CA LEU A 73 -0.43 -1.54 1.04
C LEU A 73 -0.18 -2.47 2.24
N GLU A 74 0.29 -1.98 3.40
CA GLU A 74 0.40 -2.82 4.61
C GLU A 74 -0.97 -3.30 5.07
N PHE A 75 -1.98 -2.42 5.02
CA PHE A 75 -3.36 -2.80 5.32
C PHE A 75 -3.90 -3.80 4.29
N PHE A 76 -3.70 -3.59 2.99
CA PHE A 76 -4.18 -4.54 1.98
C PHE A 76 -3.55 -5.93 2.12
N VAL A 77 -2.25 -6.00 2.40
CA VAL A 77 -1.60 -7.29 2.66
C VAL A 77 -2.20 -7.96 3.90
N ALA A 78 -2.53 -7.21 4.96
CA ALA A 78 -3.19 -7.76 6.13
C ALA A 78 -4.61 -8.27 5.82
N GLY A 79 -5.40 -7.53 5.05
CA GLY A 79 -6.74 -7.96 4.60
C GLY A 79 -6.69 -9.24 3.77
N ASP A 80 -5.75 -9.34 2.83
CA ASP A 80 -5.53 -10.52 2.00
C ASP A 80 -5.10 -11.75 2.82
N ILE A 81 -4.19 -11.58 3.80
CA ILE A 81 -3.78 -12.66 4.71
C ILE A 81 -4.99 -13.17 5.50
N ILE A 82 -5.81 -12.28 6.05
CA ILE A 82 -7.01 -12.66 6.83
C ILE A 82 -8.02 -13.42 5.96
N ARG A 83 -8.23 -13.00 4.71
CA ARG A 83 -9.15 -13.71 3.81
C ARG A 83 -8.64 -15.10 3.43
N SER A 84 -7.31 -15.26 3.32
CA SER A 84 -6.66 -16.54 3.00
C SER A 84 -6.83 -17.61 4.08
N ILE A 85 -7.01 -17.23 5.36
CA ILE A 85 -7.20 -18.21 6.46
C ILE A 85 -8.65 -18.70 6.58
N ALA A 86 -9.64 -17.94 6.11
CA ALA A 86 -11.05 -18.32 6.17
C ALA A 86 -11.50 -19.27 5.05
N THR A 87 -10.73 -19.32 3.97
CA THR A 87 -11.10 -20.10 2.77
C THR A 87 -10.02 -21.12 2.50
N PRO A 88 -10.35 -22.40 2.25
CA PRO A 88 -9.33 -23.37 1.83
C PRO A 88 -8.60 -22.82 0.59
N PRO A 89 -7.27 -22.66 0.65
CA PRO A 89 -6.53 -21.93 -0.36
C PRO A 89 -6.61 -22.67 -1.70
N THR A 90 -7.07 -21.98 -2.74
CA THR A 90 -6.90 -22.45 -4.12
C THR A 90 -5.55 -21.96 -4.65
N PHE A 91 -4.90 -22.76 -5.49
CA PHE A 91 -3.62 -22.39 -6.12
C PHE A 91 -3.68 -21.01 -6.83
N ASN A 92 -4.82 -20.68 -7.44
CA ASN A 92 -5.03 -19.41 -8.13
C ASN A 92 -5.05 -18.22 -7.16
N SER A 93 -5.74 -18.34 -6.02
CA SER A 93 -5.80 -17.26 -5.02
C SER A 93 -4.43 -16.94 -4.44
N VAL A 94 -3.63 -17.97 -4.13
CA VAL A 94 -2.26 -17.80 -3.62
C VAL A 94 -1.34 -17.21 -4.69
N LEU A 95 -1.50 -17.63 -5.96
CA LEU A 95 -0.70 -17.12 -7.07
C LEU A 95 -0.94 -15.62 -7.33
N ILE A 96 -2.20 -15.18 -7.32
CA ILE A 96 -2.55 -13.76 -7.48
C ILE A 96 -1.93 -12.93 -6.35
N LEU A 97 -2.07 -13.40 -5.11
CA LEU A 97 -1.48 -12.73 -3.93
C LEU A 97 0.04 -12.63 -4.04
N ALA A 98 0.71 -13.72 -4.43
CA ALA A 98 2.16 -13.74 -4.60
C ALA A 98 2.63 -12.74 -5.67
N ILE A 99 1.88 -12.60 -6.78
CA ILE A 99 2.17 -11.62 -7.83
C ILE A 99 2.02 -10.18 -7.31
N ILE A 100 0.95 -9.89 -6.58
CA ILE A 100 0.71 -8.55 -6.01
C ILE A 100 1.84 -8.18 -5.04
N VAL A 101 2.23 -9.09 -4.15
CA VAL A 101 3.33 -8.89 -3.20
C VAL A 101 4.67 -8.70 -3.94
N ALA A 102 4.94 -9.48 -4.99
CA ALA A 102 6.16 -9.36 -5.79
C ALA A 102 6.25 -8.01 -6.52
N ILE A 103 5.16 -7.54 -7.12
CA ILE A 103 5.08 -6.21 -7.77
C ILE A 103 5.36 -5.12 -6.74
N ARG A 104 4.77 -5.20 -5.54
CA ARG A 104 5.00 -4.24 -4.47
C ARG A 104 6.48 -4.20 -4.06
N ALA A 105 7.08 -5.35 -3.81
CA ALA A 105 8.48 -5.44 -3.41
C ALA A 105 9.41 -4.86 -4.49
N PHE A 106 9.16 -5.21 -5.75
CA PHE A 106 9.96 -4.72 -6.87
C PHE A 106 9.85 -3.20 -7.05
N LEU A 107 8.63 -2.64 -7.01
CA LEU A 107 8.43 -1.20 -7.12
C LEU A 107 9.08 -0.46 -5.96
N SER A 108 8.85 -0.89 -4.72
CA SER A 108 9.44 -0.26 -3.53
C SER A 108 10.97 -0.20 -3.61
N TRP A 109 11.59 -1.30 -4.06
CA TRP A 109 13.04 -1.39 -4.20
C TRP A 109 13.63 -0.45 -5.27
N GLU A 110 12.92 -0.27 -6.39
CA GLU A 110 13.28 0.69 -7.45
C GLU A 110 13.21 2.14 -6.95
N PHE A 111 12.16 2.49 -6.19
CA PHE A 111 12.01 3.85 -5.65
C PHE A 111 13.10 4.20 -4.63
N GLU A 112 13.47 3.27 -3.75
CA GLU A 112 14.52 3.46 -2.76
C GLU A 112 15.87 3.73 -3.42
N LYS A 113 16.29 2.86 -4.35
CA LYS A 113 17.55 3.03 -5.09
C LYS A 113 17.63 4.35 -5.84
N ARG A 114 16.54 4.78 -6.46
CA ARG A 114 16.50 6.05 -7.19
C ARG A 114 16.60 7.26 -6.26
N THR A 115 16.07 7.15 -5.05
CA THR A 115 16.14 8.22 -4.05
C THR A 115 17.53 8.32 -3.44
N GLU A 116 18.18 7.18 -3.18
CA GLU A 116 19.58 7.13 -2.73
C GLU A 116 20.55 7.70 -3.77
N ALA A 117 20.40 7.28 -5.04
CA ALA A 117 21.25 7.78 -6.12
C ALA A 117 21.12 9.31 -6.29
N TYR A 118 19.91 9.85 -6.16
CA TYR A 118 19.68 11.30 -6.18
C TYR A 118 20.36 12.02 -5.01
N ASN A 119 20.28 11.47 -3.79
CA ASN A 119 20.88 12.09 -2.60
C ASN A 119 22.42 12.08 -2.66
N VAL A 120 23.01 10.99 -3.16
CA VAL A 120 24.47 10.87 -3.32
C VAL A 120 24.99 11.84 -4.37
N LEU A 121 24.30 12.02 -5.50
CA LEU A 121 24.69 13.02 -6.50
C LEU A 121 24.58 14.45 -5.96
N ASN A 122 23.48 14.77 -5.29
CA ASN A 122 23.28 16.09 -4.68
C ASN A 122 24.33 16.43 -3.60
N SER A 123 24.88 15.43 -2.89
CA SER A 123 25.96 15.63 -1.91
C SER A 123 27.33 15.93 -2.54
N LYS A 124 27.59 15.47 -3.77
CA LYS A 124 28.86 15.69 -4.48
C LYS A 124 28.95 17.09 -5.10
N ASP A 125 27.81 17.66 -5.49
CA ASP A 125 27.75 19.02 -6.01
C ASP A 125 27.99 20.06 -4.90
N ILE A 126 27.54 19.80 -3.65
CA ILE A 126 27.73 20.70 -2.50
C ILE A 126 29.20 20.76 -2.02
N GLN A 127 30.02 19.74 -2.28
CA GLN A 127 31.45 19.74 -1.90
C GLN A 127 32.39 20.30 -2.97
N LYS A 128 31.86 20.74 -4.13
CA LYS A 128 32.66 21.33 -5.22
C LYS A 128 32.58 22.86 -5.32
N GLU A 129 31.76 23.52 -4.50
CA GLU A 129 31.81 24.97 -4.24
C GLU A 129 32.64 25.27 -2.99
#